data_AF-A0A2A6FJX2-F1
#
_entry.id   AF-A0A2A6FJX2-F1
#
_cell.length_a   1.000
_cell.length_b   1.000
_cell.length_c   1.000
_cell.angle_alpha   90.00
_cell.angle_beta   90.00
_cell.angle_gamma   90.00
#
_symmetry.space_group_name_H-M   'P 1'
#
loop_
_entity.id
_entity.type
_entity.pdbx_description
1 polymer ?
#
loop_
_entity_poly.entity_id
_entity_poly.type
_entity_poly.pdbx_seq_one_letter_code
_entity_poly.pdbx_strand_id
1 'polypeptide(L)'
;METAQFEANFADAVVRSFRDDAIRTAVLIDDQFPTYLQMHGANLKDDFKEFKRAANLYSFFHQRGLICDIENWRNPEDADLELIDKARKSDLVVLDYQLGAGGPKTALEILRHLAVSAHFNLVVLYTNDPLTKVALAAAAAMRGVAPPDPKLVPTAEVLGEAAAILDREEFREVDSAGLVAYLTRGETPWKADIQAAMAEAGMHLRSLRPLTSYIARRWIQQVSEGYTPAEGPILELRCDLGVAGAMWIHCGSCFVAVVDKLKAGADQDEGNYVWNRVGAALRAWRPNFYRLVLSEIQNALELEAVADHEAWLDDNLCLGLGLYLLESDDAAAGKMEAVAVAGSAQSLIDRFVDLIRRRLATHLKITETATHMLSARLSTALSAPGLGESSRHVRARQLAHVAADTACDWQEKVLPAVNAFMMSDEFRGGHITTGSVLQSDGAHYWLCVSPACDLEPRETGPVLMQVIRLSPRPSTDKYSTGEHIVIATEKGPAVLTALNALNRQPSLKVILLPNGAGVVRDGNSPPMLTGWFASTMAPSAFGPTVVGAAPTTAAAEAPAEAGEPAPAAHSEVGTAFTVVAQLRGTFATRFLLAAGQHLSRVGVDFIDL
;
A
#
# COMPACT_ATOMS: atom_id res chain seq x y z
N MET A 1 -6.31 34.41 -0.29
CA MET A 1 -5.75 34.07 1.04
C MET A 1 -4.23 34.13 0.93
N GLU A 2 -3.54 34.70 1.91
CA GLU A 2 -2.06 34.70 1.92
C GLU A 2 -1.54 33.26 2.04
N THR A 3 -0.46 32.92 1.33
CA THR A 3 0.13 31.57 1.35
C THR A 3 0.44 31.12 2.78
N ALA A 4 0.91 32.02 3.65
CA ALA A 4 1.18 31.70 5.05
C ALA A 4 -0.06 31.21 5.81
N GLN A 5 -1.22 31.83 5.58
CA GLN A 5 -2.48 31.40 6.21
C GLN A 5 -2.93 30.02 5.70
N PHE A 6 -2.74 29.73 4.41
CA PHE A 6 -2.98 28.39 3.87
C PHE A 6 -2.12 27.35 4.60
N GLU A 7 -0.82 27.62 4.72
CA GLU A 7 0.11 26.66 5.32
C GLU A 7 -0.20 26.41 6.79
N ALA A 8 -0.61 27.43 7.55
CA ALA A 8 -1.07 27.26 8.93
C ALA A 8 -2.32 26.38 8.99
N ASN A 9 -3.35 26.68 8.19
CA ASN A 9 -4.59 25.90 8.15
C ASN A 9 -4.34 24.44 7.72
N PHE A 10 -3.43 24.23 6.77
CA PHE A 10 -3.04 22.90 6.33
C PHE A 10 -2.31 22.14 7.43
N ALA A 11 -1.36 22.78 8.11
CA ALA A 11 -0.62 22.20 9.22
C ALA A 11 -1.54 21.78 10.38
N ASP A 12 -2.56 22.58 10.69
CA ASP A 12 -3.55 22.21 11.70
C ASP A 12 -4.46 21.07 11.26
N ALA A 13 -4.85 21.02 9.99
CA ALA A 13 -5.60 19.88 9.44
C ALA A 13 -4.78 18.58 9.48
N VAL A 14 -3.46 18.65 9.23
CA VAL A 14 -2.56 17.50 9.36
C VAL A 14 -2.50 17.01 10.79
N VAL A 15 -2.30 17.90 11.77
CA VAL A 15 -2.26 17.51 13.19
C VAL A 15 -3.59 16.92 13.62
N ARG A 16 -4.71 17.54 13.24
CA ARG A 16 -6.03 17.02 13.53
C ARG A 16 -6.20 15.62 12.95
N SER A 17 -5.91 15.43 11.66
CA SER A 17 -6.14 14.17 10.96
C SER A 17 -5.23 13.03 11.43
N PHE A 18 -3.94 13.28 11.63
CA PHE A 18 -2.95 12.24 11.94
C PHE A 18 -2.73 12.00 13.43
N ARG A 19 -3.16 12.93 14.30
CA ARG A 19 -2.96 12.84 15.76
C ARG A 19 -4.28 12.85 16.51
N ASP A 20 -5.08 13.89 16.37
CA ASP A 20 -6.26 14.09 17.23
C ASP A 20 -7.43 13.16 16.84
N ASP A 21 -7.65 12.97 15.54
CA ASP A 21 -8.70 12.12 14.99
C ASP A 21 -8.24 10.67 14.76
N ALA A 22 -6.94 10.41 14.61
CA ALA A 22 -6.41 9.07 14.30
C ALA A 22 -6.02 8.26 15.55
N ILE A 23 -5.41 8.89 16.55
CA ILE A 23 -4.91 8.17 17.73
C ILE A 23 -6.09 7.76 18.61
N ARG A 24 -6.15 6.48 18.95
CA ARG A 24 -7.16 5.88 19.83
C ARG A 24 -6.53 5.11 20.98
N THR A 25 -5.36 4.52 20.73
CA THR A 25 -4.58 3.87 21.76
C THR A 25 -3.14 4.39 21.76
N ALA A 26 -2.44 4.18 22.87
CA ALA A 26 -1.01 4.44 23.00
C ALA A 26 -0.34 3.28 23.71
N VAL A 27 0.79 2.83 23.17
CA VAL A 27 1.62 1.79 23.81
C VAL A 27 2.94 2.44 24.19
N LEU A 28 3.28 2.39 25.48
CA LEU A 28 4.54 2.87 26.01
C LEU A 28 5.49 1.69 26.15
N ILE A 29 6.67 1.78 25.54
CA ILE A 29 7.69 0.74 25.56
C ILE A 29 8.95 1.34 26.20
N ASP A 30 9.24 0.91 27.43
CA ASP A 30 10.37 1.42 28.22
C ASP A 30 10.74 0.40 29.32
N ASP A 31 12.03 0.14 29.54
CA ASP A 31 12.51 -0.83 30.54
C ASP A 31 12.51 -0.26 31.98
N GLN A 32 12.45 1.06 32.11
CA GLN A 32 12.38 1.80 33.37
C GLN A 32 10.95 2.21 33.74
N PHE A 33 9.94 1.86 32.94
CA PHE A 33 8.53 2.11 33.25
C PHE A 33 7.87 0.90 33.90
N PRO A 34 7.16 1.05 35.03
CA PRO A 34 6.34 -0.04 35.57
C PRO A 34 5.13 -0.32 34.67
N THR A 35 4.70 -1.58 34.57
CA THR A 35 3.43 -1.92 33.89
C THR A 35 2.23 -1.36 34.67
N TYR A 36 1.04 -1.32 34.03
CA TYR A 36 -0.17 -0.79 34.67
C TYR A 36 -0.51 -1.48 36.01
N LEU A 37 -0.39 -2.81 36.04
CA LEU A 37 -0.64 -3.60 37.27
C LEU A 37 0.40 -3.28 38.35
N GLN A 38 1.66 -3.05 37.95
CA GLN A 38 2.73 -2.68 38.86
C GLN A 38 2.55 -1.26 39.41
N MET A 39 2.03 -0.31 38.64
CA MET A 39 1.80 1.06 39.14
C MET A 39 0.91 1.14 40.39
N HIS A 40 0.05 0.13 40.61
CA HIS A 40 -0.87 0.06 41.75
C HIS A 40 -0.33 -0.77 42.94
N GLY A 41 0.87 -1.34 42.84
CA GLY A 41 1.50 -2.12 43.90
C GLY A 41 2.20 -1.25 44.96
N ALA A 42 2.14 -1.66 46.23
CA ALA A 42 2.53 -0.83 47.38
C ALA A 42 4.05 -0.51 47.53
N ASN A 43 4.96 -1.17 46.78
CA ASN A 43 6.42 -1.14 47.02
C ASN A 43 7.31 -0.73 45.83
N LEU A 44 6.77 -0.12 44.77
CA LEU A 44 7.48 -0.06 43.46
C LEU A 44 8.21 1.25 43.13
N LYS A 45 8.18 2.26 44.02
CA LYS A 45 8.86 3.54 43.77
C LYS A 45 10.39 3.43 43.71
N ASP A 46 10.96 2.42 44.36
CA ASP A 46 12.41 2.23 44.42
C ASP A 46 12.94 1.31 43.30
N ASP A 47 12.06 0.53 42.66
CA ASP A 47 12.43 -0.43 41.62
C ASP A 47 12.50 0.19 40.21
N PHE A 48 11.84 1.33 39.99
CA PHE A 48 11.73 1.99 38.68
C PHE A 48 12.10 3.47 38.75
N LYS A 49 13.22 3.85 38.12
CA LYS A 49 13.74 5.22 38.15
C LYS A 49 12.81 6.24 37.49
N GLU A 50 12.05 5.83 36.47
CA GLU A 50 11.18 6.72 35.69
C GLU A 50 9.68 6.62 36.07
N PHE A 51 9.35 6.09 37.26
CA PHE A 51 7.97 5.92 37.73
C PHE A 51 7.09 7.18 37.56
N LYS A 52 7.57 8.35 37.98
CA LYS A 52 6.79 9.60 37.91
C LYS A 52 6.47 9.99 36.48
N ARG A 53 7.42 9.76 35.57
CA ARG A 53 7.26 10.07 34.15
C ARG A 53 6.23 9.15 33.51
N ALA A 54 6.36 7.85 33.75
CA ALA A 54 5.40 6.85 33.30
C ALA A 54 3.97 7.19 33.79
N ALA A 55 3.82 7.54 35.07
CA ALA A 55 2.54 7.92 35.65
C ALA A 55 1.94 9.20 35.02
N ASN A 56 2.76 10.20 34.70
CA ASN A 56 2.32 11.42 34.03
C ASN A 56 1.85 11.13 32.59
N LEU A 57 2.63 10.38 31.81
CA LEU A 57 2.27 9.96 30.45
C LEU A 57 0.95 9.17 30.45
N TYR A 58 0.86 8.17 31.31
CA TYR A 58 -0.34 7.36 31.46
C TYR A 58 -1.56 8.21 31.81
N SER A 59 -1.44 9.06 32.83
CA SER A 59 -2.52 9.95 33.27
C SER A 59 -2.97 10.90 32.16
N PHE A 60 -2.04 11.41 31.36
CA PHE A 60 -2.33 12.27 30.23
C PHE A 60 -3.15 11.55 29.15
N PHE A 61 -2.74 10.35 28.74
CA PHE A 61 -3.49 9.58 27.74
C PHE A 61 -4.88 9.19 28.25
N HIS A 62 -4.98 8.77 29.52
CA HIS A 62 -6.25 8.42 30.13
C HIS A 62 -7.22 9.62 30.23
N GLN A 63 -6.73 10.81 30.63
CA GLN A 63 -7.55 12.03 30.66
C GLN A 63 -8.08 12.45 29.29
N ARG A 64 -7.42 12.02 28.21
CA ARG A 64 -7.88 12.23 26.83
C ARG A 64 -8.85 11.15 26.33
N GLY A 65 -9.18 10.16 27.16
CA GLY A 65 -10.01 9.02 26.78
C GLY A 65 -9.32 8.02 25.86
N LEU A 66 -7.97 8.02 25.84
CA LEU A 66 -7.18 7.08 25.05
C LEU A 66 -6.86 5.84 25.89
N ILE A 67 -6.92 4.67 25.26
CA ILE A 67 -6.44 3.43 25.88
C ILE A 67 -4.91 3.51 25.92
N CYS A 68 -4.30 3.30 27.08
CA CYS A 68 -2.85 3.33 27.22
C CYS A 68 -2.37 2.05 27.89
N ASP A 69 -1.42 1.37 27.26
CA ASP A 69 -0.73 0.23 27.85
C ASP A 69 0.78 0.49 27.97
N ILE A 70 1.43 -0.25 28.88
CA ILE A 70 2.86 -0.11 29.16
C ILE A 70 3.52 -1.48 29.09
N GLU A 71 4.34 -1.65 28.06
CA GLU A 71 5.18 -2.80 27.82
C GLU A 71 6.55 -2.57 28.45
N ASN A 72 6.85 -3.31 29.53
CA ASN A 72 8.16 -3.27 30.16
C ASN A 72 9.09 -4.30 29.52
N TRP A 73 10.06 -3.85 28.74
CA TRP A 73 11.06 -4.71 28.09
C TRP A 73 12.44 -4.63 28.74
N ARG A 74 12.51 -4.85 30.06
CA ARG A 74 13.79 -5.05 30.77
C ARG A 74 14.62 -6.20 30.21
N ASN A 75 13.95 -7.26 29.77
CA ASN A 75 14.56 -8.40 29.10
C ASN A 75 14.15 -8.37 27.62
N PRO A 76 15.05 -7.98 26.71
CA PRO A 76 14.74 -7.91 25.28
C PRO A 76 14.37 -9.26 24.65
N GLU A 77 14.75 -10.39 25.26
CA GLU A 77 14.37 -11.74 24.82
C GLU A 77 12.89 -12.05 25.04
N ASP A 78 12.25 -11.32 25.97
CA ASP A 78 10.80 -11.40 26.24
C ASP A 78 10.00 -10.42 25.36
N ALA A 79 10.67 -9.65 24.47
CA ALA A 79 10.00 -8.69 23.59
C ALA A 79 9.20 -9.44 22.51
N ASP A 80 7.89 -9.49 22.71
CA ASP A 80 6.96 -10.07 21.75
C ASP A 80 6.69 -9.08 20.61
N LEU A 81 7.46 -9.21 19.52
CA LEU A 81 7.25 -8.40 18.30
C LEU A 81 5.87 -8.64 17.67
N GLU A 82 5.19 -9.75 17.94
CA GLU A 82 3.82 -9.98 17.47
C GLU A 82 2.80 -9.07 18.16
N LEU A 83 3.08 -8.58 19.39
CA LEU A 83 2.27 -7.53 20.02
C LEU A 83 2.35 -6.22 19.25
N ILE A 84 3.52 -5.91 18.69
CA ILE A 84 3.70 -4.73 17.83
C ILE A 84 2.94 -4.90 16.51
N ASP A 85 2.87 -6.12 15.97
CA ASP A 85 2.05 -6.42 14.78
C ASP A 85 0.54 -6.35 15.04
N LYS A 86 0.12 -6.53 16.30
CA LYS A 86 -1.26 -6.29 16.74
C LYS A 86 -1.57 -4.81 16.95
N ALA A 87 -0.55 -3.95 17.07
CA ALA A 87 -0.75 -2.52 17.16
C ALA A 87 -1.30 -2.01 15.82
N ARG A 88 -2.51 -1.43 15.86
CA ARG A 88 -3.21 -0.93 14.68
C ARG A 88 -2.67 0.44 14.26
N LYS A 89 -3.09 0.89 13.07
CA LYS A 89 -2.84 2.25 12.53
C LYS A 89 -3.18 3.39 13.53
N SER A 90 -4.08 3.14 14.47
CA SER A 90 -4.57 4.09 15.48
C SER A 90 -3.71 4.16 16.75
N ASP A 91 -2.58 3.44 16.78
CA ASP A 91 -1.79 3.25 17.99
C ASP A 91 -0.56 4.16 17.94
N LEU A 92 -0.45 5.03 18.93
CA LEU A 92 0.76 5.82 19.16
C LEU A 92 1.76 4.95 19.91
N VAL A 93 2.89 4.62 19.29
CA VAL A 93 3.97 3.89 19.97
C VAL A 93 4.95 4.90 20.56
N VAL A 94 5.08 4.95 21.89
CA VAL A 94 6.13 5.74 22.56
C VAL A 94 7.24 4.77 22.94
N LEU A 95 8.35 4.85 22.21
CA LEU A 95 9.46 3.90 22.28
C LEU A 95 10.67 4.58 22.91
N ASP A 96 11.14 4.07 24.05
CA ASP A 96 12.45 4.46 24.56
C ASP A 96 13.54 4.03 23.57
N TYR A 97 14.47 4.92 23.26
CA TYR A 97 15.61 4.60 22.42
C TYR A 97 16.54 3.61 23.10
N GLN A 98 16.70 3.70 24.42
CA GLN A 98 17.59 2.86 25.21
C GLN A 98 16.79 1.77 25.91
N LEU A 99 16.63 0.59 25.29
CA LEU A 99 15.87 -0.52 25.87
C LEU A 99 16.78 -1.56 26.52
N GLY A 100 16.75 -1.62 27.85
CA GLY A 100 17.43 -2.64 28.65
C GLY A 100 18.96 -2.63 28.50
N ALA A 101 19.59 -3.78 28.73
CA ALA A 101 21.05 -3.92 28.59
C ALA A 101 21.55 -3.96 27.12
N GLY A 102 20.63 -4.06 26.15
CA GLY A 102 20.92 -4.17 24.72
C GLY A 102 21.21 -2.84 24.02
N GLY A 103 21.04 -1.72 24.72
CA GLY A 103 21.23 -0.38 24.16
C GLY A 103 20.22 -0.06 23.06
N PRO A 104 20.60 0.71 22.02
CA PRO A 104 19.67 1.16 20.99
C PRO A 104 19.27 0.08 19.98
N LYS A 105 19.91 -1.09 20.03
CA LYS A 105 19.73 -2.15 19.03
C LYS A 105 18.27 -2.59 18.91
N THR A 106 17.61 -2.89 20.03
CA THR A 106 16.23 -3.38 20.05
C THR A 106 15.26 -2.33 19.50
N ALA A 107 15.42 -1.05 19.91
CA ALA A 107 14.61 0.04 19.39
C ALA A 107 14.76 0.19 17.86
N LEU A 108 15.98 0.06 17.33
CA LEU A 108 16.25 0.13 15.89
C LEU A 108 15.67 -1.07 15.12
N GLU A 109 15.67 -2.26 15.70
CA GLU A 109 15.01 -3.47 15.13
C GLU A 109 13.50 -3.27 15.02
N ILE A 110 12.86 -2.76 16.08
CA ILE A 110 11.42 -2.42 16.09
C ILE A 110 11.09 -1.39 15.02
N LEU A 111 11.88 -0.31 14.92
CA LEU A 111 11.67 0.72 13.90
C LEU A 111 11.79 0.16 12.48
N ARG A 112 12.71 -0.76 12.23
CA ARG A 112 12.83 -1.44 10.93
C ARG A 112 11.61 -2.32 10.66
N HIS A 113 11.17 -3.09 11.64
CA HIS A 113 9.97 -3.93 11.54
C HIS A 113 8.73 -3.10 11.17
N LEU A 114 8.48 -2.03 11.93
CA LEU A 114 7.38 -1.09 11.69
C LEU A 114 7.46 -0.41 10.31
N ALA A 115 8.66 -0.10 9.84
CA ALA A 115 8.85 0.53 8.52
C ALA A 115 8.49 -0.38 7.34
N VAL A 116 8.66 -1.70 7.50
CA VAL A 116 8.36 -2.71 6.46
C VAL A 116 6.92 -3.25 6.58
N SER A 117 6.24 -3.00 7.71
CA SER A 117 4.87 -3.46 7.95
C SER A 117 3.84 -2.89 6.96
N ALA A 118 2.67 -3.55 6.89
CA ALA A 118 1.57 -3.17 6.00
C ALA A 118 0.76 -1.95 6.48
N HIS A 119 0.87 -1.60 7.77
CA HIS A 119 0.08 -0.55 8.39
C HIS A 119 0.91 0.70 8.63
N PHE A 120 0.26 1.87 8.57
CA PHE A 120 0.93 3.12 8.87
C PHE A 120 1.12 3.27 10.38
N ASN A 121 2.35 3.41 10.84
CA ASN A 121 2.71 3.47 12.27
C ASN A 121 3.17 4.88 12.66
N LEU A 122 2.67 5.36 13.80
CA LEU A 122 3.08 6.64 14.39
C LEU A 122 3.90 6.36 15.66
N VAL A 123 5.18 6.72 15.63
CA VAL A 123 6.13 6.44 16.70
C VAL A 123 6.70 7.73 17.28
N VAL A 124 6.82 7.78 18.60
CA VAL A 124 7.67 8.72 19.32
C VAL A 124 8.91 7.98 19.74
N LEU A 125 10.06 8.34 19.17
CA LEU A 125 11.35 7.85 19.63
C LEU A 125 11.84 8.78 20.73
N TYR A 126 11.80 8.29 21.96
CA TYR A 126 11.93 9.05 23.18
C TYR A 126 13.30 8.80 23.81
N THR A 127 14.10 9.83 24.07
CA THR A 127 15.53 9.63 24.39
C THR A 127 16.16 10.76 25.22
N ASN A 128 17.20 10.45 26.00
CA ASN A 128 18.08 11.46 26.61
C ASN A 128 19.34 11.75 25.76
N ASP A 129 19.56 10.96 24.71
CA ASP A 129 20.77 11.05 23.88
C ASP A 129 20.71 12.21 22.88
N PRO A 130 21.86 12.61 22.29
CA PRO A 130 21.89 13.66 21.28
C PRO A 130 20.95 13.36 20.09
N LEU A 131 19.92 14.19 19.92
CA LEU A 131 18.82 13.94 18.98
C LEU A 131 19.27 13.66 17.54
N THR A 132 20.26 14.39 17.04
CA THR A 132 20.76 14.21 15.66
C THR A 132 21.39 12.83 15.47
N LYS A 133 22.13 12.32 16.47
CA LYS A 133 22.73 10.99 16.42
C LYS A 133 21.66 9.91 16.40
N VAL A 134 20.70 10.02 17.32
CA VAL A 134 19.56 9.09 17.43
C VAL A 134 18.74 9.08 16.14
N ALA A 135 18.46 10.25 15.58
CA ALA A 135 17.68 10.37 14.36
C ALA A 135 18.40 9.79 13.14
N LEU A 136 19.72 9.97 13.03
CA LEU A 136 20.53 9.33 11.97
C LEU A 136 20.55 7.81 12.10
N ALA A 137 20.68 7.28 13.32
CA ALA A 137 20.64 5.85 13.60
C ALA A 137 19.28 5.26 13.20
N ALA A 138 18.19 5.89 13.64
CA ALA A 138 16.82 5.50 13.29
C ALA A 138 16.58 5.55 11.78
N ALA A 139 17.00 6.63 11.11
CA ALA A 139 16.87 6.78 9.68
C ALA A 139 17.62 5.69 8.90
N ALA A 140 18.86 5.39 9.29
CA ALA A 140 19.66 4.33 8.69
C ALA A 140 19.03 2.95 8.92
N ALA A 141 18.54 2.68 10.14
CA ALA A 141 17.91 1.42 10.50
C ALA A 141 16.61 1.18 9.72
N MET A 142 15.70 2.16 9.71
CA MET A 142 14.42 2.06 9.01
C MET A 142 14.61 1.91 7.50
N ARG A 143 15.55 2.66 6.90
CA ARG A 143 15.82 2.60 5.46
C ARG A 143 16.39 1.25 5.04
N GLY A 144 17.24 0.66 5.89
CA GLY A 144 18.08 -0.47 5.54
C GLY A 144 19.30 -0.05 4.70
N VAL A 145 20.22 -0.99 4.54
CA VAL A 145 21.46 -0.79 3.79
C VAL A 145 21.50 -1.78 2.63
N ALA A 146 21.86 -1.31 1.43
CA ALA A 146 22.06 -2.21 0.30
C ALA A 146 23.19 -3.20 0.62
N PRO A 147 23.09 -4.45 0.14
CA PRO A 147 24.24 -5.35 0.18
C PRO A 147 25.45 -4.68 -0.48
N PRO A 148 26.66 -4.88 0.05
CA PRO A 148 27.86 -4.29 -0.53
C PRO A 148 28.05 -4.79 -1.96
N ASP A 149 28.03 -3.86 -2.93
CA ASP A 149 28.44 -4.18 -4.29
C ASP A 149 29.92 -4.60 -4.25
N PRO A 150 30.28 -5.84 -4.65
CA PRO A 150 31.67 -6.31 -4.61
C PRO A 150 32.63 -5.39 -5.36
N LYS A 151 32.15 -4.64 -6.37
CA LYS A 151 32.95 -3.65 -7.12
C LYS A 151 33.22 -2.36 -6.34
N LEU A 152 32.43 -2.09 -5.30
CA LEU A 152 32.51 -0.90 -4.46
C LEU A 152 33.11 -1.19 -3.08
N VAL A 153 33.54 -2.43 -2.81
CA VAL A 153 34.30 -2.75 -1.60
C VAL A 153 35.77 -2.43 -1.84
N PRO A 154 36.38 -1.50 -1.09
CA PRO A 154 37.82 -1.24 -1.24
C PRO A 154 38.64 -2.45 -0.76
N THR A 155 39.71 -2.78 -1.47
CA THR A 155 40.65 -3.83 -1.05
C THR A 155 41.45 -3.39 0.17
N ALA A 156 42.03 -4.35 0.91
CA ALA A 156 42.88 -4.05 2.05
C ALA A 156 44.06 -3.15 1.70
N GLU A 157 44.64 -3.31 0.49
CA GLU A 157 45.70 -2.43 -0.03
C GLU A 157 45.20 -0.98 -0.19
N VAL A 158 44.04 -0.79 -0.81
CA VAL A 158 43.44 0.55 -0.99
C VAL A 158 43.10 1.20 0.34
N LEU A 159 42.63 0.44 1.32
CA LEU A 159 42.38 0.95 2.68
C LEU A 159 43.68 1.34 3.39
N GLY A 160 44.76 0.57 3.18
CA GLY A 160 46.09 0.89 3.70
C GLY A 160 46.64 2.20 3.10
N GLU A 161 46.56 2.35 1.77
CA GLU A 161 46.96 3.58 1.08
C GLU A 161 46.12 4.80 1.50
N ALA A 162 44.82 4.60 1.73
CA ALA A 162 43.89 5.66 2.10
C ALA A 162 43.83 5.95 3.61
N ALA A 163 44.55 5.21 4.46
CA ALA A 163 44.41 5.30 5.92
C ALA A 163 44.61 6.73 6.45
N ALA A 164 45.66 7.43 6.00
CA ALA A 164 45.93 8.81 6.41
C ALA A 164 44.87 9.81 5.93
N ILE A 165 44.19 9.51 4.82
CA ILE A 165 43.06 10.31 4.34
C ILE A 165 41.83 10.03 5.21
N LEU A 166 41.49 8.76 5.42
CA LEU A 166 40.31 8.34 6.19
C LEU A 166 40.37 8.71 7.69
N ASP A 167 41.55 9.06 8.20
CA ASP A 167 41.76 9.58 9.55
C ASP A 167 41.67 11.11 9.66
N ARG A 168 41.55 11.83 8.54
CA ARG A 168 41.22 13.27 8.56
C ARG A 168 39.85 13.46 9.23
N GLU A 169 39.72 14.52 10.02
CA GLU A 169 38.51 14.81 10.81
C GLU A 169 37.24 14.81 9.95
N GLU A 170 37.31 15.41 8.75
CA GLU A 170 36.22 15.50 7.76
C GLU A 170 35.68 14.15 7.25
N PHE A 171 36.45 13.06 7.36
CA PHE A 171 36.01 11.71 6.98
C PHE A 171 35.84 10.77 8.19
N ARG A 172 36.46 11.11 9.31
CA ARG A 172 36.40 10.33 10.56
C ARG A 172 35.12 10.62 11.34
N GLU A 173 34.77 11.90 11.48
CA GLU A 173 33.56 12.35 12.15
C GLU A 173 32.35 12.28 11.20
N VAL A 174 31.17 12.06 11.75
CA VAL A 174 29.95 11.95 10.95
C VAL A 174 29.46 13.32 10.52
N ASP A 175 29.57 13.64 9.22
CA ASP A 175 28.84 14.77 8.64
C ASP A 175 27.34 14.42 8.56
N SER A 176 26.57 14.99 9.48
CA SER A 176 25.13 14.75 9.57
C SER A 176 24.38 15.19 8.32
N ALA A 177 24.76 16.32 7.71
CA ALA A 177 24.09 16.84 6.52
C ALA A 177 24.43 15.98 5.29
N GLY A 178 25.72 15.62 5.15
CA GLY A 178 26.18 14.68 4.14
C GLY A 178 25.49 13.33 4.25
N LEU A 179 25.43 12.75 5.44
CA LEU A 179 24.79 11.45 5.67
C LEU A 179 23.29 11.48 5.37
N VAL A 180 22.57 12.56 5.73
CA VAL A 180 21.16 12.74 5.33
C VAL A 180 21.01 12.79 3.81
N ALA A 181 21.87 13.53 3.10
CA ALA A 181 21.85 13.60 1.64
C ALA A 181 22.09 12.21 1.00
N TYR A 182 22.99 11.42 1.58
CA TYR A 182 23.23 10.04 1.16
C TYR A 182 22.04 9.12 1.40
N LEU A 183 21.47 9.15 2.61
CA LEU A 183 20.35 8.27 2.96
C LEU A 183 19.07 8.61 2.16
N THR A 184 18.80 9.90 1.90
CA THR A 184 17.59 10.34 1.21
C THR A 184 17.71 10.37 -0.32
N ARG A 185 18.84 10.83 -0.86
CA ARG A 185 19.02 11.07 -2.32
C ARG A 185 20.12 10.20 -2.94
N GLY A 186 20.89 9.46 -2.15
CA GLY A 186 22.06 8.71 -2.65
C GLY A 186 23.23 9.61 -3.06
N GLU A 187 23.17 10.89 -2.69
CA GLU A 187 24.24 11.85 -2.97
C GLU A 187 25.43 11.62 -2.04
N THR A 188 26.63 11.92 -2.52
CA THR A 188 27.86 11.83 -1.71
C THR A 188 28.56 13.19 -1.71
N PRO A 189 28.13 14.16 -0.89
CA PRO A 189 28.68 15.52 -0.90
C PRO A 189 30.20 15.55 -0.70
N TRP A 190 30.73 14.68 0.16
CA TRP A 190 32.17 14.53 0.44
C TRP A 190 32.99 13.93 -0.71
N LYS A 191 32.37 13.59 -1.85
CA LYS A 191 33.05 13.00 -3.00
C LYS A 191 34.12 13.93 -3.61
N ALA A 192 33.87 15.23 -3.61
CA ALA A 192 34.84 16.20 -4.14
C ALA A 192 36.07 16.30 -3.23
N ASP A 193 35.85 16.32 -1.92
CA ASP A 193 36.91 16.44 -0.92
C ASP A 193 37.80 15.19 -0.90
N ILE A 194 37.20 14.00 -0.97
CA ILE A 194 37.99 12.76 -1.06
C ILE A 194 38.76 12.69 -2.38
N GLN A 195 38.22 13.20 -3.49
CA GLN A 195 38.94 13.25 -4.76
C GLN A 195 40.16 14.18 -4.67
N ALA A 196 40.04 15.32 -3.99
CA ALA A 196 41.15 16.23 -3.75
C ALA A 196 42.22 15.57 -2.85
N ALA A 197 41.81 14.95 -1.74
CA ALA A 197 42.71 14.25 -0.83
C ALA A 197 43.44 13.07 -1.51
N MET A 198 42.75 12.33 -2.40
CA MET A 198 43.37 11.27 -3.21
C MET A 198 44.41 11.83 -4.18
N ALA A 199 44.14 12.99 -4.80
CA ALA A 199 45.08 13.63 -5.72
C ALA A 199 46.35 14.11 -5.00
N GLU A 200 46.22 14.67 -3.80
CA GLU A 200 47.35 15.05 -2.92
C GLU A 200 48.21 13.85 -2.54
N ALA A 201 47.59 12.70 -2.27
CA ALA A 201 48.28 11.47 -1.90
C ALA A 201 48.81 10.66 -3.09
N GLY A 202 48.60 11.11 -4.33
CA GLY A 202 49.00 10.39 -5.54
C GLY A 202 48.22 9.09 -5.79
N MET A 203 47.01 8.96 -5.22
CA MET A 203 46.20 7.74 -5.31
C MET A 203 45.38 7.69 -6.60
N HIS A 204 45.17 6.49 -7.15
CA HIS A 204 44.46 6.31 -8.41
C HIS A 204 42.94 6.54 -8.26
N LEU A 205 42.33 7.36 -9.14
CA LEU A 205 40.90 7.73 -9.15
C LEU A 205 39.92 6.53 -9.25
N ARG A 206 40.40 5.35 -9.62
CA ARG A 206 39.59 4.10 -9.61
C ARG A 206 39.04 3.77 -8.22
N SER A 207 39.75 4.17 -7.17
CA SER A 207 39.39 3.91 -5.77
C SER A 207 38.36 4.91 -5.22
N LEU A 208 38.02 5.96 -5.98
CA LEU A 208 37.13 7.04 -5.52
C LEU A 208 35.72 6.53 -5.14
N ARG A 209 35.11 5.71 -6.00
CA ARG A 209 33.77 5.16 -5.73
C ARG A 209 33.77 4.16 -4.56
N PRO A 210 34.72 3.22 -4.47
CA PRO A 210 34.87 2.38 -3.29
C PRO A 210 35.05 3.16 -1.98
N LEU A 211 35.92 4.18 -1.97
CA LEU A 211 36.19 4.97 -0.76
C LEU A 211 35.00 5.83 -0.33
N THR A 212 34.29 6.47 -1.27
CA THR A 212 33.06 7.22 -0.96
C THR A 212 31.97 6.34 -0.37
N SER A 213 31.76 5.15 -0.94
CA SER A 213 30.83 4.13 -0.41
C SER A 213 31.26 3.63 0.98
N TYR A 214 32.57 3.43 1.18
CA TYR A 214 33.13 3.00 2.46
C TYR A 214 32.90 4.03 3.57
N ILE A 215 33.10 5.32 3.31
CA ILE A 215 32.84 6.40 4.28
C ILE A 215 31.37 6.40 4.74
N ALA A 216 30.41 6.32 3.80
CA ALA A 216 28.99 6.23 4.14
C ALA A 216 28.69 5.04 5.07
N ARG A 217 29.23 3.86 4.74
CA ARG A 217 29.02 2.63 5.55
C ARG A 217 29.65 2.75 6.93
N ARG A 218 30.85 3.33 7.02
CA ARG A 218 31.52 3.61 8.30
C ARG A 218 30.70 4.56 9.17
N TRP A 219 30.19 5.65 8.60
CA TRP A 219 29.32 6.59 9.34
C TRP A 219 28.02 5.95 9.82
N ILE A 220 27.37 5.13 8.97
CA ILE A 220 26.18 4.36 9.38
C ILE A 220 26.50 3.44 10.56
N GLN A 221 27.64 2.74 10.51
CA GLN A 221 28.07 1.87 11.60
C GLN A 221 28.38 2.65 12.88
N GLN A 222 28.98 3.84 12.77
CA GLN A 222 29.26 4.72 13.91
C GLN A 222 27.99 5.22 14.60
N VAL A 223 26.96 5.62 13.85
CA VAL A 223 25.70 6.11 14.45
C VAL A 223 24.83 4.98 14.99
N SER A 224 24.95 3.76 14.47
CA SER A 224 24.05 2.64 14.81
C SER A 224 24.48 1.85 16.07
N GLU A 225 25.59 2.21 16.72
CA GLU A 225 26.02 1.69 18.04
C GLU A 225 25.90 0.15 18.22
N GLY A 226 26.30 -0.62 17.20
CA GLY A 226 26.28 -2.10 17.26
C GLY A 226 25.06 -2.75 16.62
N TYR A 227 24.03 -1.99 16.23
CA TYR A 227 23.03 -2.46 15.30
C TYR A 227 23.59 -2.51 13.87
N THR A 228 23.42 -3.65 13.23
CA THR A 228 23.71 -3.79 11.79
C THR A 228 22.38 -3.72 11.06
N PRO A 229 22.13 -2.68 10.23
CA PRO A 229 20.89 -2.58 9.48
C PRO A 229 20.62 -3.83 8.66
N ALA A 230 19.40 -4.36 8.78
CA ALA A 230 18.98 -5.57 8.09
C ALA A 230 19.24 -5.49 6.58
N GLU A 231 19.75 -6.58 6.01
CA GLU A 231 19.78 -6.78 4.57
C GLU A 231 18.34 -6.95 4.07
N GLY A 232 17.89 -6.09 3.16
CA GLY A 232 16.52 -6.10 2.68
C GLY A 232 16.24 -5.00 1.65
N PRO A 233 14.97 -4.80 1.23
CA PRO A 233 14.65 -3.72 0.32
C PRO A 233 15.01 -2.38 0.97
N ILE A 234 15.73 -1.55 0.20
CA ILE A 234 15.95 -0.16 0.57
C ILE A 234 14.61 0.56 0.43
N LEU A 235 14.15 1.14 1.53
CA LEU A 235 12.93 1.92 1.56
C LEU A 235 13.21 3.39 1.19
N GLU A 236 12.23 4.06 0.60
CA GLU A 236 12.31 5.51 0.38
C GLU A 236 12.26 6.22 1.75
N LEU A 237 13.30 6.97 2.05
CA LEU A 237 13.46 7.71 3.30
C LEU A 237 13.24 9.21 3.05
N ARG A 238 12.46 9.85 3.92
CA ARG A 238 12.37 11.30 4.05
C ARG A 238 12.55 11.67 5.52
N CYS A 239 13.25 12.76 5.81
CA CYS A 239 13.42 13.24 7.18
C CYS A 239 13.73 14.73 7.21
N ASP A 240 13.49 15.34 8.38
CA ASP A 240 14.01 16.65 8.75
C ASP A 240 14.65 16.53 10.13
N LEU A 241 15.97 16.71 10.18
CA LEU A 241 16.77 16.61 11.40
C LEU A 241 17.34 17.97 11.83
N GLY A 242 16.95 19.05 11.16
CA GLY A 242 17.57 20.38 11.33
C GLY A 242 16.95 21.21 12.46
N VAL A 243 15.69 20.94 12.83
CA VAL A 243 14.95 21.73 13.83
C VAL A 243 14.71 20.91 15.09
N ALA A 244 15.41 21.25 16.16
CA ALA A 244 15.25 20.61 17.46
C ALA A 244 13.78 20.69 17.93
N GLY A 245 13.20 19.52 18.22
CA GLY A 245 11.83 19.41 18.71
C GLY A 245 10.72 19.46 17.65
N ALA A 246 11.09 19.50 16.36
CA ALA A 246 10.23 19.17 15.24
C ALA A 246 10.88 18.11 14.34
N MET A 247 11.88 17.37 14.86
CA MET A 247 12.59 16.34 14.10
C MET A 247 11.67 15.17 13.77
N TRP A 248 11.72 14.73 12.52
CA TRP A 248 10.91 13.61 12.06
C TRP A 248 11.61 12.77 11.01
N ILE A 249 11.20 11.50 10.94
CA ILE A 249 11.64 10.51 9.97
C ILE A 249 10.40 9.81 9.42
N HIS A 250 10.31 9.68 8.10
CA HIS A 250 9.28 8.92 7.41
C HIS A 250 9.94 7.92 6.48
N CYS A 251 9.75 6.63 6.74
CA CYS A 251 10.34 5.55 5.95
C CYS A 251 9.36 4.38 5.83
N GLY A 252 9.07 3.96 4.60
CA GLY A 252 8.04 2.96 4.34
C GLY A 252 6.70 3.35 4.97
N SER A 253 6.18 2.47 5.82
CA SER A 253 4.91 2.68 6.53
C SER A 253 5.08 3.32 7.92
N CYS A 254 6.27 3.77 8.31
CA CYS A 254 6.51 4.29 9.66
C CYS A 254 6.89 5.78 9.66
N PHE A 255 6.22 6.56 10.52
CA PHE A 255 6.54 7.94 10.84
C PHE A 255 7.03 8.03 12.29
N VAL A 256 8.20 8.62 12.49
CA VAL A 256 8.87 8.76 13.79
C VAL A 256 9.06 10.23 14.10
N ALA A 257 8.53 10.69 15.23
CA ALA A 257 8.92 11.95 15.86
C ALA A 257 10.05 11.67 16.86
N VAL A 258 11.18 12.38 16.74
CA VAL A 258 12.32 12.19 17.65
C VAL A 258 12.23 13.23 18.76
N VAL A 259 12.09 12.76 20.01
CA VAL A 259 11.72 13.59 21.16
C VAL A 259 12.69 13.35 22.31
N ASP A 260 13.23 14.44 22.86
CA ASP A 260 14.03 14.39 24.08
C ASP A 260 13.17 14.13 25.31
N LYS A 261 13.69 13.41 26.30
CA LYS A 261 13.05 13.24 27.60
C LYS A 261 13.11 14.58 28.37
N LEU A 262 11.99 15.05 28.97
CA LEU A 262 12.02 16.29 29.75
C LEU A 262 13.01 16.17 30.90
N LYS A 263 13.77 17.25 31.13
CA LYS A 263 14.71 17.31 32.25
C LYS A 263 13.96 17.27 33.58
N ALA A 264 14.52 16.51 34.54
CA ALA A 264 13.96 16.40 35.89
C ALA A 264 13.80 17.79 36.54
N GLY A 265 12.59 18.09 37.02
CA GLY A 265 12.26 19.37 37.66
C GLY A 265 11.73 20.46 36.71
N ALA A 266 11.48 20.15 35.44
CA ALA A 266 10.73 21.05 34.56
C ALA A 266 9.26 21.16 35.03
N ASP A 267 8.71 22.37 34.99
CA ASP A 267 7.29 22.65 35.33
C ASP A 267 6.29 22.15 34.27
N GLN A 268 6.78 21.52 33.21
CA GLN A 268 5.96 21.07 32.09
C GLN A 268 5.51 19.62 32.27
N ASP A 269 4.22 19.38 32.01
CA ASP A 269 3.66 18.02 31.97
C ASP A 269 4.23 17.20 30.81
N GLU A 270 4.68 15.99 31.11
CA GLU A 270 5.37 15.11 30.16
C GLU A 270 4.47 14.70 28.98
N GLY A 271 3.21 14.38 29.28
CA GLY A 271 2.22 14.02 28.26
C GLY A 271 1.97 15.15 27.27
N ASN A 272 1.73 16.36 27.78
CA ASN A 272 1.59 17.55 26.93
C ASN A 272 2.85 17.85 26.13
N TYR A 273 4.03 17.65 26.71
CA TYR A 273 5.29 17.85 26.01
C TYR A 273 5.43 16.92 24.81
N VAL A 274 5.29 15.60 25.03
CA VAL A 274 5.36 14.59 23.97
C VAL A 274 4.28 14.85 22.91
N TRP A 275 3.04 15.10 23.32
CA TRP A 275 1.92 15.37 22.40
C TRP A 275 2.15 16.60 21.52
N ASN A 276 2.73 17.66 22.07
CA ASN A 276 3.08 18.88 21.34
C ASN A 276 4.25 18.66 20.39
N ARG A 277 5.25 17.86 20.78
CA ARG A 277 6.38 17.50 19.92
C ARG A 277 5.96 16.66 18.73
N VAL A 278 5.05 15.69 18.93
CA VAL A 278 4.41 14.94 17.83
C VAL A 278 3.67 15.90 16.90
N GLY A 279 2.89 16.83 17.46
CA GLY A 279 2.22 17.86 16.67
C GLY A 279 3.18 18.71 15.86
N ALA A 280 4.30 19.15 16.44
CA ALA A 280 5.33 19.93 15.75
C ALA A 280 6.00 19.14 14.61
N ALA A 281 6.36 17.88 14.86
CA ALA A 281 6.90 16.96 13.87
C ALA A 281 5.93 16.75 12.69
N LEU A 282 4.64 16.51 12.96
CA LEU A 282 3.61 16.38 11.92
C LEU A 282 3.42 17.68 11.11
N ARG A 283 3.46 18.85 11.76
CA ARG A 283 3.43 20.14 11.06
C ARG A 283 4.64 20.35 10.17
N ALA A 284 5.82 19.91 10.60
CA ALA A 284 7.05 19.99 9.81
C ALA A 284 7.08 18.99 8.65
N TRP A 285 6.50 17.80 8.85
CA TRP A 285 6.41 16.74 7.83
C TRP A 285 5.68 17.18 6.57
N ARG A 286 4.60 17.95 6.74
CA ARG A 286 3.76 18.49 5.64
C ARG A 286 3.45 17.39 4.61
N PRO A 287 2.65 16.38 4.96
CA PRO A 287 2.21 15.38 3.99
C PRO A 287 1.50 16.05 2.81
N ASN A 288 1.52 15.41 1.65
CA ASN A 288 0.83 15.98 0.49
C ASN A 288 -0.70 15.89 0.65
N PHE A 289 -1.42 16.63 -0.19
CA PHE A 289 -2.89 16.70 -0.14
C PHE A 289 -3.55 15.31 -0.15
N TYR A 290 -3.04 14.40 -0.99
CA TYR A 290 -3.60 13.06 -1.15
C TYR A 290 -3.44 12.20 0.11
N ARG A 291 -2.30 12.32 0.81
CA ARG A 291 -2.06 11.63 2.09
C ARG A 291 -2.99 12.13 3.19
N LEU A 292 -3.28 13.43 3.23
CA LEU A 292 -4.26 13.99 4.16
C LEU A 292 -5.66 13.44 3.90
N VAL A 293 -6.11 13.43 2.64
CA VAL A 293 -7.42 12.87 2.27
C VAL A 293 -7.50 11.38 2.61
N LEU A 294 -6.43 10.61 2.33
CA LEU A 294 -6.38 9.19 2.68
C LEU A 294 -6.47 8.97 4.20
N SER A 295 -5.82 9.81 5.01
CA SER A 295 -5.93 9.77 6.47
C SER A 295 -7.35 10.04 6.94
N GLU A 296 -8.04 11.04 6.37
CA GLU A 296 -9.44 11.32 6.69
C GLU A 296 -10.38 10.15 6.33
N ILE A 297 -10.14 9.48 5.19
CA ILE A 297 -10.89 8.26 4.80
C ILE A 297 -10.69 7.15 5.83
N GLN A 298 -9.45 6.95 6.29
CA GLN A 298 -9.14 5.92 7.28
C GLN A 298 -9.78 6.22 8.63
N ASN A 299 -9.71 7.48 9.08
CA ASN A 299 -10.38 7.90 10.32
C ASN A 299 -11.90 7.71 10.25
N ALA A 300 -12.52 7.99 9.10
CA ALA A 300 -13.94 7.75 8.88
C ALA A 300 -14.27 6.25 8.83
N LEU A 301 -13.42 5.44 8.20
CA LEU A 301 -13.60 3.98 8.15
C LEU A 301 -13.56 3.37 9.55
N GLU A 302 -12.63 3.77 10.42
CA GLU A 302 -12.58 3.30 11.81
C GLU A 302 -13.84 3.68 12.60
N LEU A 303 -14.43 4.85 12.32
CA LEU A 303 -15.69 5.27 12.95
C LEU A 303 -16.90 4.50 12.40
N GLU A 304 -17.01 4.33 11.08
CA GLU A 304 -18.09 3.60 10.43
C GLU A 304 -18.03 2.10 10.70
N ALA A 305 -16.84 1.53 10.85
CA ALA A 305 -16.65 0.11 11.23
C ALA A 305 -17.25 -0.22 12.61
N VAL A 306 -17.46 0.80 13.46
CA VAL A 306 -18.05 0.66 14.80
C VAL A 306 -19.55 1.01 14.81
N ALA A 307 -20.06 1.68 13.77
CA ALA A 307 -21.42 2.22 13.75
C ALA A 307 -22.49 1.19 13.33
N ASP A 308 -23.43 0.89 14.24
CA ASP A 308 -24.76 0.27 14.03
C ASP A 308 -24.85 -0.90 13.02
N HIS A 309 -24.01 -1.94 13.19
CA HIS A 309 -24.21 -3.22 12.47
C HIS A 309 -25.53 -3.90 12.81
N GLU A 310 -26.01 -3.72 14.06
CA GLU A 310 -27.29 -4.29 14.52
C GLU A 310 -28.49 -3.74 13.74
N ALA A 311 -28.40 -2.52 13.19
CA ALA A 311 -29.46 -1.97 12.35
C ALA A 311 -29.43 -2.50 10.91
N TRP A 312 -28.32 -3.12 10.48
CA TRP A 312 -28.15 -3.57 9.09
C TRP A 312 -28.50 -5.04 8.89
N LEU A 313 -28.48 -5.83 9.96
CA LEU A 313 -28.60 -7.27 9.94
C LEU A 313 -29.78 -7.70 10.82
N ASP A 314 -31.00 -7.29 10.45
CA ASP A 314 -32.18 -7.83 11.11
C ASP A 314 -32.33 -9.33 10.84
N ASP A 315 -33.04 -10.04 11.72
CA ASP A 315 -33.18 -11.49 11.67
C ASP A 315 -33.65 -12.00 10.29
N ASN A 316 -34.54 -11.28 9.60
CA ASN A 316 -35.03 -11.74 8.29
C ASN A 316 -33.95 -11.58 7.21
N LEU A 317 -33.20 -10.49 7.22
CA LEU A 317 -32.08 -10.33 6.29
C LEU A 317 -31.00 -11.38 6.56
N CYS A 318 -30.66 -11.63 7.83
CA CYS A 318 -29.72 -12.68 8.21
C CYS A 318 -30.15 -14.06 7.71
N LEU A 319 -31.43 -14.41 7.87
CA LEU A 319 -32.00 -15.65 7.34
C LEU A 319 -31.92 -15.71 5.80
N GLY A 320 -32.26 -14.62 5.11
CA GLY A 320 -32.16 -14.53 3.66
C GLY A 320 -30.74 -14.64 3.12
N LEU A 321 -29.76 -14.01 3.80
CA LEU A 321 -28.34 -14.15 3.48
C LEU A 321 -27.82 -15.57 3.77
N GLY A 322 -28.34 -16.23 4.80
CA GLY A 322 -28.07 -17.63 5.09
C GLY A 322 -28.55 -18.55 3.96
N LEU A 323 -29.78 -18.34 3.47
CA LEU A 323 -30.29 -19.06 2.29
C LEU A 323 -29.46 -18.77 1.03
N TYR A 324 -28.99 -17.53 0.86
CA TYR A 324 -28.14 -17.17 -0.27
C TYR A 324 -26.80 -17.93 -0.27
N LEU A 325 -26.21 -18.19 0.90
CA LEU A 325 -24.99 -18.99 1.02
C LEU A 325 -25.24 -20.50 0.85
N LEU A 326 -26.47 -20.95 1.13
CA LEU A 326 -26.90 -22.34 1.05
C LEU A 326 -27.67 -22.59 -0.25
N GLU A 327 -26.98 -22.48 -1.38
CA GLU A 327 -27.57 -22.58 -2.73
C GLU A 327 -28.25 -23.93 -3.03
N SER A 328 -28.07 -24.96 -2.20
CA SER A 328 -28.72 -26.26 -2.33
C SER A 328 -28.89 -26.99 -0.99
N ASP A 329 -29.77 -28.00 -0.97
CA ASP A 329 -29.91 -28.92 0.16
C ASP A 329 -28.61 -29.69 0.46
N ASP A 330 -27.76 -29.92 -0.54
CA ASP A 330 -26.45 -30.53 -0.35
C ASP A 330 -25.44 -29.56 0.29
N ALA A 331 -25.54 -28.25 0.00
CA ALA A 331 -24.82 -27.20 0.72
C ALA A 331 -25.25 -27.18 2.20
N ALA A 332 -26.56 -27.21 2.44
CA ALA A 332 -27.13 -27.24 3.79
C ALA A 332 -26.75 -28.51 4.57
N ALA A 333 -26.60 -29.65 3.88
CA ALA A 333 -26.14 -30.90 4.46
C ALA A 333 -24.60 -31.00 4.61
N GLY A 334 -23.85 -29.97 4.23
CA GLY A 334 -22.39 -29.93 4.34
C GLY A 334 -21.67 -30.90 3.39
N LYS A 335 -22.31 -31.28 2.28
CA LYS A 335 -21.75 -32.21 1.29
C LYS A 335 -21.00 -31.52 0.16
N MET A 336 -21.02 -30.19 0.11
CA MET A 336 -20.28 -29.39 -0.87
C MET A 336 -18.87 -29.07 -0.38
N GLU A 337 -17.92 -29.13 -1.29
CA GLU A 337 -16.54 -28.67 -1.06
C GLU A 337 -16.50 -27.16 -0.82
N ALA A 338 -15.60 -26.69 0.04
CA ALA A 338 -15.51 -25.26 0.41
C ALA A 338 -15.29 -24.33 -0.81
N VAL A 339 -14.63 -24.83 -1.86
CA VAL A 339 -14.41 -24.11 -3.11
C VAL A 339 -15.72 -23.81 -3.86
N ALA A 340 -16.73 -24.68 -3.72
CA ALA A 340 -18.01 -24.52 -4.39
C ALA A 340 -18.89 -23.42 -3.75
N VAL A 341 -18.72 -23.14 -2.46
CA VAL A 341 -19.47 -22.09 -1.73
C VAL A 341 -18.70 -20.76 -1.68
N ALA A 342 -17.41 -20.77 -2.01
CA ALA A 342 -16.54 -19.59 -1.95
C ALA A 342 -17.03 -18.43 -2.84
N GLY A 343 -17.65 -18.73 -3.99
CA GLY A 343 -18.18 -17.71 -4.91
C GLY A 343 -19.31 -16.87 -4.30
N SER A 344 -20.29 -17.52 -3.68
CA SER A 344 -21.46 -16.87 -3.06
C SER A 344 -21.04 -16.06 -1.83
N ALA A 345 -20.11 -16.60 -1.02
CA ALA A 345 -19.52 -15.85 0.09
C ALA A 345 -18.76 -14.60 -0.40
N GLN A 346 -18.00 -14.71 -1.48
CA GLN A 346 -17.28 -13.58 -2.07
C GLN A 346 -18.25 -12.49 -2.58
N SER A 347 -19.34 -12.87 -3.26
CA SER A 347 -20.38 -11.94 -3.71
C SER A 347 -21.06 -11.19 -2.54
N LEU A 348 -21.32 -11.88 -1.43
CA LEU A 348 -21.89 -11.28 -0.23
C LEU A 348 -20.91 -10.29 0.43
N ILE A 349 -19.62 -10.64 0.52
CA ILE A 349 -18.55 -9.72 0.99
C ILE A 349 -18.51 -8.47 0.11
N ASP A 350 -18.54 -8.62 -1.22
CA ASP A 350 -18.51 -7.50 -2.16
C ASP A 350 -19.67 -6.51 -1.93
N ARG A 351 -20.88 -7.01 -1.62
CA ARG A 351 -22.05 -6.17 -1.31
C ARG A 351 -21.86 -5.37 -0.02
N PHE A 352 -21.35 -5.99 1.05
CA PHE A 352 -21.06 -5.28 2.29
C PHE A 352 -19.97 -4.23 2.11
N VAL A 353 -18.92 -4.54 1.35
CA VAL A 353 -17.86 -3.59 1.02
C VAL A 353 -18.42 -2.42 0.20
N ASP A 354 -19.32 -2.67 -0.75
CA ASP A 354 -19.97 -1.62 -1.54
C ASP A 354 -20.85 -0.67 -0.69
N LEU A 355 -21.54 -1.20 0.33
CA LEU A 355 -22.27 -0.40 1.31
C LEU A 355 -21.34 0.57 2.06
N ILE A 356 -20.23 0.04 2.60
CA ILE A 356 -19.21 0.84 3.30
C ILE A 356 -18.62 1.88 2.35
N ARG A 357 -18.26 1.49 1.12
CA ARG A 357 -17.73 2.38 0.09
C ARG A 357 -18.66 3.56 -0.18
N ARG A 358 -19.97 3.32 -0.33
CA ARG A 358 -20.96 4.37 -0.61
C ARG A 358 -21.03 5.38 0.53
N ARG A 359 -21.06 4.91 1.78
CA ARG A 359 -21.07 5.79 2.97
C ARG A 359 -19.81 6.64 3.04
N LEU A 360 -18.64 6.03 2.89
CA LEU A 360 -17.35 6.74 2.88
C LEU A 360 -17.30 7.78 1.77
N ALA A 361 -17.76 7.44 0.56
CA ALA A 361 -17.80 8.38 -0.57
C ALA A 361 -18.70 9.60 -0.32
N THR A 362 -19.72 9.47 0.52
CA THR A 362 -20.63 10.55 0.92
C THR A 362 -20.33 11.14 2.30
N HIS A 363 -19.24 10.72 2.95
CA HIS A 363 -18.92 11.16 4.30
C HIS A 363 -18.57 12.66 4.30
N LEU A 364 -19.36 13.43 5.06
CA LEU A 364 -19.33 14.90 5.04
C LEU A 364 -17.95 15.46 5.39
N LYS A 365 -17.35 14.98 6.49
CA LYS A 365 -16.04 15.46 6.98
C LYS A 365 -14.90 15.27 5.97
N ILE A 366 -14.91 14.16 5.22
CA ILE A 366 -13.90 13.88 4.19
C ILE A 366 -14.06 14.89 3.06
N THR A 367 -15.29 15.04 2.56
CA THR A 367 -15.62 15.93 1.45
C THR A 367 -15.33 17.39 1.79
N GLU A 368 -15.70 17.84 2.99
CA GLU A 368 -15.45 19.20 3.47
C GLU A 368 -13.95 19.48 3.61
N THR A 369 -13.19 18.58 4.25
CA THR A 369 -11.74 18.75 4.40
C THR A 369 -11.04 18.79 3.03
N ALA A 370 -11.37 17.86 2.14
CA ALA A 370 -10.78 17.82 0.79
C ALA A 370 -11.12 19.08 -0.01
N THR A 371 -12.39 19.49 -0.02
CA THR A 371 -12.87 20.65 -0.78
C THR A 371 -12.29 21.96 -0.23
N HIS A 372 -12.30 22.13 1.09
CA HIS A 372 -11.73 23.31 1.74
C HIS A 372 -10.23 23.43 1.46
N MET A 373 -9.45 22.37 1.66
CA MET A 373 -8.00 22.41 1.43
C MET A 373 -7.65 22.62 -0.04
N LEU A 374 -8.36 21.96 -0.95
CA LEU A 374 -8.13 22.14 -2.38
C LEU A 374 -8.48 23.57 -2.81
N SER A 375 -9.64 24.09 -2.40
CA SER A 375 -10.09 25.45 -2.75
C SER A 375 -9.14 26.51 -2.18
N ALA A 376 -8.74 26.33 -0.92
CA ALA A 376 -7.75 27.15 -0.24
C ALA A 376 -6.42 27.14 -1.00
N ARG A 377 -5.92 25.98 -1.44
CA ARG A 377 -4.68 25.89 -2.23
C ARG A 377 -4.81 26.55 -3.60
N LEU A 378 -5.92 26.33 -4.30
CA LEU A 378 -6.18 26.95 -5.61
C LEU A 378 -6.24 28.48 -5.53
N SER A 379 -6.63 29.03 -4.38
CA SER A 379 -6.67 30.48 -4.12
C SER A 379 -5.29 31.11 -3.85
N THR A 380 -4.25 30.32 -3.64
CA THR A 380 -2.87 30.82 -3.43
C THR A 380 -2.21 31.17 -4.76
N ALA A 381 -1.27 32.13 -4.73
CA ALA A 381 -0.48 32.49 -5.91
C ALA A 381 0.28 31.28 -6.47
N LEU A 382 0.34 31.17 -7.81
CA LEU A 382 1.16 30.16 -8.47
C LEU A 382 2.64 30.53 -8.35
N SER A 383 3.48 29.52 -8.16
CA SER A 383 4.93 29.67 -8.33
C SER A 383 5.24 29.97 -9.81
N ALA A 384 6.36 30.64 -10.08
CA ALA A 384 6.79 30.87 -11.45
C ALA A 384 6.99 29.52 -12.17
N PRO A 385 6.38 29.32 -13.35
CA PRO A 385 6.54 28.08 -14.11
C PRO A 385 7.97 27.93 -14.61
N GLY A 386 8.49 26.70 -14.63
CA GLY A 386 9.70 26.38 -15.37
C GLY A 386 9.53 26.61 -16.87
N LEU A 387 10.64 26.66 -17.62
CA LEU A 387 10.63 26.75 -19.08
C LEU A 387 9.79 25.62 -19.69
N GLY A 388 8.71 25.97 -20.40
CA GLY A 388 7.79 25.01 -21.03
C GLY A 388 6.78 24.35 -20.09
N GLU A 389 6.73 24.74 -18.82
CA GLU A 389 5.81 24.18 -17.83
C GLU A 389 4.47 24.94 -17.80
N SER A 390 3.35 24.22 -17.78
CA SER A 390 2.02 24.82 -17.66
C SER A 390 1.66 25.11 -16.20
N SER A 391 0.76 26.07 -15.95
CA SER A 391 0.22 26.33 -14.61
C SER A 391 -0.39 25.09 -13.93
N ARG A 392 -0.91 24.15 -14.73
CA ARG A 392 -1.46 22.88 -14.24
C ARG A 392 -0.35 21.99 -13.67
N HIS A 393 0.79 21.90 -14.36
CA HIS A 393 1.95 21.13 -13.90
C HIS A 393 2.53 21.73 -12.62
N VAL A 394 2.67 23.05 -12.56
CA VAL A 394 3.09 23.76 -11.34
C VAL A 394 2.16 23.43 -10.17
N ARG A 395 0.83 23.50 -10.37
CA ARG A 395 -0.13 23.20 -9.30
C ARG A 395 -0.11 21.72 -8.89
N ALA A 396 0.06 20.80 -9.84
CA ALA A 396 0.19 19.37 -9.55
C ALA A 396 1.42 19.07 -8.70
N ARG A 397 2.58 19.67 -9.02
CA ARG A 397 3.80 19.58 -8.19
C ARG A 397 3.57 20.09 -6.79
N GLN A 398 2.94 21.27 -6.67
CA GLN A 398 2.60 21.86 -5.38
C GLN A 398 1.66 20.97 -4.56
N LEU A 399 0.67 20.30 -5.17
CA LEU A 399 -0.23 19.39 -4.44
C LEU A 399 0.47 18.09 -4.03
N ALA A 400 1.45 17.63 -4.81
CA ALA A 400 2.24 16.43 -4.55
C ALA A 400 3.47 16.67 -3.66
N HIS A 401 3.79 17.93 -3.33
CA HIS A 401 5.03 18.35 -2.69
C HIS A 401 6.29 17.89 -3.45
N VAL A 402 6.25 17.97 -4.78
CA VAL A 402 7.42 17.73 -5.64
C VAL A 402 8.14 19.06 -5.86
N ALA A 403 9.46 19.08 -5.64
CA ALA A 403 10.26 20.29 -5.80
C ALA A 403 10.25 20.78 -7.27
N ALA A 404 10.39 22.09 -7.46
CA ALA A 404 10.26 22.73 -8.77
C ALA A 404 11.37 22.33 -9.75
N ASP A 405 12.56 22.02 -9.22
CA ASP A 405 13.74 21.56 -9.94
C ASP A 405 13.73 20.06 -10.27
N THR A 406 12.84 19.28 -9.65
CA THR A 406 12.75 17.84 -9.90
C THR A 406 12.23 17.56 -11.31
N ALA A 407 13.03 16.91 -12.15
CA ALA A 407 12.59 16.47 -13.47
C ALA A 407 11.40 15.51 -13.36
N CYS A 408 10.31 15.80 -14.08
CA CYS A 408 9.13 14.93 -14.11
C CYS A 408 8.82 14.54 -15.55
N ASP A 409 8.73 13.23 -15.77
CA ASP A 409 8.27 12.66 -17.02
C ASP A 409 6.74 12.61 -17.04
N TRP A 410 6.13 13.74 -17.40
CA TRP A 410 4.68 13.88 -17.41
C TRP A 410 3.99 12.92 -18.36
N GLN A 411 4.61 12.63 -19.51
CA GLN A 411 4.01 11.89 -20.62
C GLN A 411 4.14 10.38 -20.46
N GLU A 412 5.32 9.86 -20.14
CA GLU A 412 5.55 8.41 -20.10
C GLU A 412 5.39 7.81 -18.70
N LYS A 413 5.46 8.62 -17.63
CA LYS A 413 5.31 8.13 -16.25
C LYS A 413 4.06 8.65 -15.55
N VAL A 414 3.89 9.98 -15.45
CA VAL A 414 2.84 10.55 -14.59
C VAL A 414 1.44 10.31 -15.15
N LEU A 415 1.19 10.66 -16.42
CA LEU A 415 -0.13 10.47 -17.04
C LEU A 415 -0.55 9.00 -17.11
N PRO A 416 0.31 8.06 -17.56
CA PRO A 416 -0.02 6.63 -17.53
C PRO A 416 -0.31 6.10 -16.13
N ALA A 417 0.41 6.55 -15.09
CA ALA A 417 0.14 6.14 -13.73
C ALA A 417 -1.26 6.58 -13.24
N VAL A 418 -1.65 7.84 -13.51
CA VAL A 418 -2.99 8.34 -13.17
C VAL A 418 -4.06 7.58 -13.94
N ASN A 419 -3.84 7.37 -15.24
CA ASN A 419 -4.77 6.63 -16.09
C ASN A 419 -4.94 5.17 -15.63
N ALA A 420 -3.85 4.49 -15.29
CA ALA A 420 -3.87 3.13 -14.76
C ALA A 420 -4.66 3.08 -13.44
N PHE A 421 -4.39 4.01 -12.51
CA PHE A 421 -5.09 4.11 -11.23
C PHE A 421 -6.60 4.34 -11.41
N MET A 422 -6.98 5.20 -12.36
CA MET A 422 -8.38 5.52 -12.63
C MET A 422 -9.13 4.40 -13.34
N MET A 423 -8.49 3.67 -14.26
CA MET A 423 -9.17 2.71 -15.15
C MET A 423 -9.09 1.25 -14.70
N SER A 424 -8.01 0.88 -14.01
CA SER A 424 -7.69 -0.53 -13.74
C SER A 424 -7.28 -0.75 -12.29
N ASP A 425 -7.36 -2.01 -11.88
CA ASP A 425 -6.86 -2.53 -10.62
C ASP A 425 -6.13 -3.86 -10.85
N GLU A 426 -5.40 -4.31 -9.83
CA GLU A 426 -4.84 -5.65 -9.78
C GLU A 426 -5.98 -6.69 -9.72
N PHE A 427 -5.88 -7.75 -10.52
CA PHE A 427 -6.87 -8.82 -10.43
C PHE A 427 -6.68 -9.62 -9.14
N ARG A 428 -7.72 -9.70 -8.31
CA ARG A 428 -7.72 -10.43 -7.01
C ARG A 428 -8.79 -11.53 -6.90
N GLY A 429 -9.65 -11.66 -7.90
CA GLY A 429 -10.76 -12.63 -7.87
C GLY A 429 -10.32 -14.08 -8.05
N GLY A 430 -11.19 -15.01 -7.61
CA GLY A 430 -11.08 -16.44 -7.88
C GLY A 430 -11.71 -16.89 -9.21
N HIS A 431 -12.40 -15.99 -9.92
CA HIS A 431 -12.99 -16.23 -11.23
C HIS A 431 -12.88 -14.97 -12.11
N ILE A 432 -12.91 -15.15 -13.42
CA ILE A 432 -12.94 -14.06 -14.41
C ILE A 432 -14.30 -13.37 -14.35
N THR A 433 -14.31 -12.04 -14.44
CA THR A 433 -15.53 -11.24 -14.56
C THR A 433 -15.41 -10.18 -15.67
N THR A 434 -16.50 -9.44 -15.95
CA THR A 434 -16.49 -8.34 -16.92
C THR A 434 -15.35 -7.37 -16.63
N GLY A 435 -14.57 -7.02 -17.66
CA GLY A 435 -13.44 -6.10 -17.52
C GLY A 435 -12.12 -6.76 -17.15
N SER A 436 -12.06 -8.08 -16.93
CA SER A 436 -10.80 -8.79 -16.72
C SER A 436 -9.91 -8.70 -17.96
N VAL A 437 -8.62 -8.43 -17.77
CA VAL A 437 -7.63 -8.31 -18.85
C VAL A 437 -6.73 -9.54 -18.82
N LEU A 438 -6.72 -10.28 -19.93
CA LEU A 438 -5.95 -11.50 -20.11
C LEU A 438 -4.74 -11.24 -21.00
N GLN A 439 -3.66 -11.95 -20.74
CA GLN A 439 -2.47 -12.00 -21.58
C GLN A 439 -2.22 -13.42 -22.06
N SER A 440 -2.02 -13.60 -23.37
CA SER A 440 -1.54 -14.85 -23.97
C SER A 440 -0.15 -14.64 -24.58
N ASP A 441 0.69 -15.67 -24.51
CA ASP A 441 2.03 -15.73 -25.13
C ASP A 441 2.96 -14.57 -24.73
N GLY A 442 2.69 -13.91 -23.58
CA GLY A 442 3.44 -12.75 -23.09
C GLY A 442 3.33 -11.48 -23.96
N ALA A 443 2.53 -11.49 -25.03
CA ALA A 443 2.50 -10.40 -26.01
C ALA A 443 1.09 -9.93 -26.41
N HIS A 444 0.08 -10.80 -26.30
CA HIS A 444 -1.27 -10.50 -26.75
C HIS A 444 -2.20 -10.26 -25.59
N TYR A 445 -2.96 -9.16 -25.64
CA TYR A 445 -3.88 -8.75 -24.59
C TYR A 445 -5.32 -8.91 -25.05
N TRP A 446 -6.19 -9.31 -24.13
CA TRP A 446 -7.61 -9.56 -24.37
C TRP A 446 -8.45 -8.99 -23.23
N LEU A 447 -9.54 -8.28 -23.54
CA LEU A 447 -10.46 -7.73 -22.55
C LEU A 447 -11.74 -8.55 -22.50
N CYS A 448 -12.10 -9.09 -21.34
CA CYS A 448 -13.38 -9.75 -21.11
C CYS A 448 -14.53 -8.75 -21.17
N VAL A 449 -15.50 -9.02 -22.03
CA VAL A 449 -16.72 -8.23 -22.23
C VAL A 449 -17.99 -9.09 -22.15
N SER A 450 -17.92 -10.27 -21.54
CA SER A 450 -19.12 -11.02 -21.15
C SER A 450 -19.80 -10.36 -19.93
N PRO A 451 -21.13 -10.40 -19.83
CA PRO A 451 -21.85 -10.03 -18.61
C PRO A 451 -21.36 -10.82 -17.39
N ALA A 452 -21.23 -10.16 -16.23
CA ALA A 452 -20.75 -10.82 -15.01
C ALA A 452 -21.66 -11.97 -14.56
N CYS A 453 -22.97 -11.87 -14.77
CA CYS A 453 -23.94 -12.93 -14.45
C CYS A 453 -23.69 -14.24 -15.22
N ASP A 454 -23.09 -14.18 -16.41
CA ASP A 454 -22.76 -15.36 -17.22
C ASP A 454 -21.43 -16.00 -16.79
N LEU A 455 -20.66 -15.30 -15.95
CA LEU A 455 -19.35 -15.70 -15.45
C LEU A 455 -19.37 -16.05 -13.96
N GLU A 456 -20.55 -15.97 -13.33
CA GLU A 456 -20.69 -16.44 -11.96
C GLU A 456 -20.36 -17.94 -11.89
N PRO A 457 -19.68 -18.40 -10.82
CA PRO A 457 -19.28 -19.79 -10.67
C PRO A 457 -20.47 -20.68 -10.27
N ARG A 458 -21.52 -20.70 -11.10
CA ARG A 458 -22.70 -21.53 -10.93
C ARG A 458 -22.52 -22.75 -11.84
N GLU A 459 -22.22 -23.88 -11.22
CA GLU A 459 -21.87 -25.17 -11.86
C GLU A 459 -20.51 -25.21 -12.59
N THR A 460 -19.85 -26.38 -12.60
CA THR A 460 -18.53 -26.61 -13.22
C THR A 460 -18.59 -26.77 -14.75
N GLY A 461 -19.63 -26.24 -15.39
CA GLY A 461 -19.88 -26.39 -16.82
C GLY A 461 -18.99 -25.49 -17.69
N PRO A 462 -18.94 -25.76 -19.01
CA PRO A 462 -18.21 -24.92 -19.93
C PRO A 462 -18.86 -23.53 -20.06
N VAL A 463 -18.04 -22.48 -20.01
CA VAL A 463 -18.48 -21.08 -20.12
C VAL A 463 -17.95 -20.46 -21.42
N LEU A 464 -18.83 -19.74 -22.14
CA LEU A 464 -18.45 -18.97 -23.32
C LEU A 464 -18.14 -17.52 -22.92
N MET A 465 -16.87 -17.13 -23.07
CA MET A 465 -16.39 -15.80 -22.74
C MET A 465 -16.16 -14.98 -24.01
N GLN A 466 -16.81 -13.82 -24.09
CA GLN A 466 -16.58 -12.83 -25.13
C GLN A 466 -15.40 -11.93 -24.76
N VAL A 467 -14.47 -11.74 -25.70
CA VAL A 467 -13.29 -10.91 -25.50
C VAL A 467 -13.02 -9.96 -26.65
N ILE A 468 -12.44 -8.79 -26.36
CA ILE A 468 -11.92 -7.86 -27.36
C ILE A 468 -10.39 -7.96 -27.39
N ARG A 469 -9.80 -8.08 -28.58
CA ARG A 469 -8.33 -8.00 -28.72
C ARG A 469 -7.85 -6.58 -28.43
N LEU A 470 -6.87 -6.45 -27.54
CA LEU A 470 -6.21 -5.20 -27.23
C LEU A 470 -4.85 -5.10 -27.96
N SER A 471 -4.52 -3.90 -28.45
CA SER A 471 -3.26 -3.62 -29.14
C SER A 471 -2.44 -2.57 -28.37
N PRO A 472 -1.12 -2.73 -28.23
CA PRO A 472 -0.26 -1.71 -27.64
C PRO A 472 -0.28 -0.39 -28.40
N ARG A 473 -0.16 0.73 -27.67
CA ARG A 473 -0.03 2.09 -28.21
C ARG A 473 1.04 2.86 -27.43
N PRO A 474 1.68 3.87 -28.04
CA PRO A 474 2.51 4.81 -27.30
C PRO A 474 1.66 5.63 -26.33
N SER A 475 2.29 6.19 -25.30
CA SER A 475 1.62 7.14 -24.40
C SER A 475 1.16 8.39 -25.18
N THR A 476 0.13 9.07 -24.68
CA THR A 476 -0.39 10.30 -25.28
C THR A 476 -0.38 11.44 -24.26
N ASP A 477 -0.22 12.66 -24.77
CA ASP A 477 -0.13 13.91 -24.02
C ASP A 477 -1.48 14.39 -23.46
N LYS A 478 -2.58 13.73 -23.81
CA LYS A 478 -3.95 14.09 -23.41
C LYS A 478 -4.55 13.00 -22.53
N TYR A 479 -5.27 13.42 -21.49
CA TYR A 479 -6.17 12.55 -20.75
C TYR A 479 -7.08 11.83 -21.76
N SER A 480 -7.06 10.49 -21.73
CA SER A 480 -7.71 9.63 -22.73
C SER A 480 -9.14 10.12 -23.00
N THR A 481 -9.47 10.40 -24.27
CA THR A 481 -10.84 10.67 -24.74
C THR A 481 -11.72 9.41 -24.74
N GLY A 482 -11.23 8.31 -24.14
CA GLY A 482 -11.89 7.01 -24.09
C GLY A 482 -11.39 6.00 -25.13
N GLU A 483 -10.30 6.28 -25.84
CA GLU A 483 -9.71 5.36 -26.83
C GLU A 483 -8.64 4.41 -26.25
N HIS A 484 -8.07 4.78 -25.10
CA HIS A 484 -6.97 4.05 -24.47
C HIS A 484 -7.45 3.35 -23.20
N ILE A 485 -6.98 2.12 -23.03
CA ILE A 485 -7.04 1.33 -21.81
C ILE A 485 -5.63 1.32 -21.25
N VAL A 486 -5.43 1.82 -20.03
CA VAL A 486 -4.12 1.76 -19.37
C VAL A 486 -4.22 0.81 -18.20
N ILE A 487 -3.33 -0.18 -18.15
CA ILE A 487 -3.25 -1.17 -17.08
C ILE A 487 -1.93 -1.03 -16.34
N ALA A 488 -1.93 -1.24 -15.03
CA ALA A 488 -0.70 -1.39 -14.26
C ALA A 488 -0.12 -2.80 -14.51
N THR A 489 1.17 -2.88 -14.83
CA THR A 489 1.91 -4.15 -14.90
C THR A 489 3.19 -4.04 -14.06
N GLU A 490 3.82 -5.17 -13.73
CA GLU A 490 5.11 -5.17 -12.99
C GLU A 490 6.20 -4.34 -13.69
N LYS A 491 6.15 -4.25 -15.02
CA LYS A 491 7.13 -3.49 -15.83
C LYS A 491 6.75 -2.01 -15.99
N GLY A 492 5.68 -1.57 -15.35
CA GLY A 492 5.11 -0.23 -15.50
C GLY A 492 3.77 -0.22 -16.23
N PRO A 493 3.16 0.96 -16.43
CA PRO A 493 1.86 1.07 -17.06
C PRO A 493 1.93 0.70 -18.55
N ALA A 494 1.04 -0.20 -18.99
CA ALA A 494 0.88 -0.55 -20.40
C ALA A 494 -0.31 0.20 -21.00
N VAL A 495 -0.07 0.93 -22.10
CA VAL A 495 -1.11 1.66 -22.83
C VAL A 495 -1.60 0.80 -23.99
N LEU A 496 -2.89 0.47 -23.97
CA LEU A 496 -3.56 -0.43 -24.89
C LEU A 496 -4.75 0.28 -25.57
N THR A 497 -5.24 -0.28 -26.67
CA THR A 497 -6.50 0.15 -27.30
C THR A 497 -7.34 -1.05 -27.70
N ALA A 498 -8.66 -0.91 -27.56
CA ALA A 498 -9.64 -1.90 -27.98
C ALA A 498 -10.01 -1.79 -29.47
N LEU A 499 -9.63 -0.69 -30.12
CA LEU A 499 -9.97 -0.44 -31.52
C LEU A 499 -8.83 -0.88 -32.44
N ASN A 500 -9.17 -1.62 -33.49
CA ASN A 500 -8.21 -1.97 -34.52
C ASN A 500 -7.75 -0.71 -35.29
N ALA A 501 -6.44 -0.63 -35.54
CA ALA A 501 -5.81 0.54 -36.15
C ALA A 501 -6.33 0.86 -37.56
N LEU A 502 -6.80 -0.13 -38.31
CA LEU A 502 -7.22 0.03 -39.70
C LEU A 502 -8.69 0.45 -39.83
N ASN A 503 -9.60 -0.28 -39.18
CA ASN A 503 -11.05 -0.09 -39.35
C ASN A 503 -11.73 0.62 -38.17
N ARG A 504 -10.98 0.95 -37.10
CA ARG A 504 -11.48 1.56 -35.87
C ARG A 504 -12.63 0.79 -35.21
N GLN A 505 -12.73 -0.52 -35.46
CA GLN A 505 -13.72 -1.40 -34.84
C GLN A 505 -13.07 -2.33 -33.81
N PRO A 506 -13.79 -2.73 -32.75
CA PRO A 506 -13.34 -3.77 -31.83
C PRO A 506 -13.17 -5.12 -32.53
N SER A 507 -12.09 -5.85 -32.21
CA SER A 507 -11.90 -7.22 -32.68
C SER A 507 -12.45 -8.21 -31.65
N LEU A 508 -13.74 -8.51 -31.74
CA LEU A 508 -14.43 -9.47 -30.88
C LEU A 508 -14.02 -10.92 -31.22
N LYS A 509 -13.80 -11.73 -30.18
CA LYS A 509 -13.60 -13.17 -30.24
C LYS A 509 -14.36 -13.85 -29.10
N VAL A 510 -14.56 -15.16 -29.24
CA VAL A 510 -15.12 -16.00 -28.18
C VAL A 510 -14.07 -17.02 -27.75
N ILE A 511 -13.92 -17.17 -26.44
CA ILE A 511 -13.08 -18.18 -25.79
C ILE A 511 -14.01 -19.14 -25.04
N LEU A 512 -13.85 -20.43 -25.30
CA LEU A 512 -14.47 -21.50 -24.53
C LEU A 512 -13.59 -21.83 -23.32
N LEU A 513 -14.16 -21.71 -22.13
CA LEU A 513 -13.56 -22.11 -20.87
C LEU A 513 -14.17 -23.46 -20.44
N PRO A 514 -13.43 -24.58 -20.50
CA PRO A 514 -14.00 -25.91 -20.25
C PRO A 514 -14.44 -26.13 -18.79
N ASN A 515 -13.73 -25.49 -17.87
CA ASN A 515 -13.81 -25.74 -16.44
C ASN A 515 -14.47 -24.55 -15.71
N GLY A 516 -15.37 -23.85 -16.40
CA GLY A 516 -15.98 -22.61 -15.92
C GLY A 516 -15.03 -21.40 -15.92
N ALA A 517 -15.47 -20.31 -15.29
CA ALA A 517 -14.73 -19.05 -15.23
C ALA A 517 -13.66 -18.99 -14.12
N GLY A 518 -13.42 -20.09 -13.41
CA GLY A 518 -12.48 -20.18 -12.30
C GLY A 518 -11.03 -19.89 -12.72
N VAL A 519 -10.28 -19.26 -11.83
CA VAL A 519 -8.87 -18.91 -12.03
C VAL A 519 -8.01 -19.67 -11.03
N VAL A 520 -6.97 -20.32 -11.53
CA VAL A 520 -6.03 -21.09 -10.71
C VAL A 520 -4.93 -20.16 -10.19
N ARG A 521 -4.65 -20.22 -8.89
CA ARG A 521 -3.54 -19.52 -8.23
C ARG A 521 -2.79 -20.50 -7.33
N ASP A 522 -1.56 -20.83 -7.71
CA ASP A 522 -0.66 -21.65 -6.91
C ASP A 522 0.40 -20.77 -6.23
N GLY A 523 0.19 -20.45 -4.95
CA GLY A 523 1.09 -19.62 -4.16
C GLY A 523 1.26 -18.21 -4.74
N ASN A 524 2.52 -17.82 -5.04
CA ASN A 524 2.86 -16.54 -5.67
C ASN A 524 2.83 -16.59 -7.21
N SER A 525 2.33 -17.66 -7.82
CA SER A 525 2.21 -17.76 -9.27
C SER A 525 1.12 -16.81 -9.78
N PRO A 526 1.28 -16.25 -11.00
CA PRO A 526 0.29 -15.36 -11.55
C PRO A 526 -1.05 -16.10 -11.76
N PRO A 527 -2.20 -15.41 -11.66
CA PRO A 527 -3.52 -16.00 -11.86
C PRO A 527 -3.67 -16.51 -13.30
N MET A 528 -3.98 -17.79 -13.47
CA MET A 528 -4.04 -18.44 -14.79
C MET A 528 -5.37 -19.14 -15.06
N LEU A 529 -5.74 -19.20 -16.34
CA LEU A 529 -6.81 -20.06 -16.84
C LEU A 529 -6.44 -20.66 -18.19
N THR A 530 -7.13 -21.72 -18.58
CA THR A 530 -6.97 -22.39 -19.87
C THR A 530 -8.27 -22.32 -20.66
N GLY A 531 -8.16 -22.09 -21.96
CA GLY A 531 -9.31 -22.07 -22.85
C GLY A 531 -8.92 -22.18 -24.32
N TRP A 532 -9.93 -22.27 -25.19
CA TRP A 532 -9.74 -22.34 -26.64
C TRP A 532 -10.54 -21.25 -27.33
N PHE A 533 -9.99 -20.67 -28.39
CA PHE A 533 -10.77 -19.78 -29.24
C PHE A 533 -11.81 -20.59 -30.01
N ALA A 534 -13.07 -20.14 -30.05
CA ALA A 534 -14.12 -20.86 -30.77
C ALA A 534 -13.79 -21.08 -32.27
N SER A 535 -12.95 -20.21 -32.86
CA SER A 535 -12.48 -20.32 -34.25
C SER A 535 -11.51 -21.47 -34.51
N THR A 536 -10.91 -22.07 -33.47
CA THR A 536 -9.99 -23.22 -33.60
C THR A 536 -10.69 -24.56 -33.39
N MET A 537 -11.99 -24.56 -33.04
CA MET A 537 -12.77 -25.79 -32.89
C MET A 537 -13.39 -26.20 -34.22
N ALA A 538 -13.16 -27.45 -34.63
CA ALA A 538 -13.81 -28.02 -35.81
C ALA A 538 -15.35 -28.01 -35.63
N PRO A 539 -16.16 -27.81 -36.68
CA PRO A 539 -17.61 -27.64 -36.57
C PRO A 539 -18.40 -28.84 -36.02
N SER A 540 -17.76 -29.95 -35.66
CA SER A 540 -18.43 -31.20 -35.28
C SER A 540 -18.72 -31.33 -33.77
N ALA A 541 -18.44 -30.32 -32.94
CA ALA A 541 -18.58 -30.44 -31.48
C ALA A 541 -19.90 -29.88 -30.90
N PHE A 542 -20.78 -29.28 -31.71
CA PHE A 542 -22.09 -28.81 -31.24
C PHE A 542 -23.18 -29.10 -32.28
N GLY A 543 -24.00 -30.12 -32.02
CA GLY A 543 -25.29 -30.28 -32.70
C GLY A 543 -26.21 -29.11 -32.33
N PRO A 544 -26.99 -28.55 -33.28
CA PRO A 544 -27.80 -27.38 -32.99
C PRO A 544 -29.04 -27.80 -32.19
N THR A 545 -29.11 -27.46 -30.92
CA THR A 545 -30.40 -27.44 -30.21
C THR A 545 -31.13 -26.16 -30.61
N VAL A 546 -31.87 -26.26 -31.71
CA VAL A 546 -32.88 -25.27 -32.09
C VAL A 546 -33.97 -25.30 -31.03
N VAL A 547 -34.01 -24.31 -30.13
CA VAL A 547 -35.18 -24.09 -29.27
C VAL A 547 -36.22 -23.36 -30.12
N GLY A 548 -36.97 -24.15 -30.87
CA GLY A 548 -38.24 -23.75 -31.47
C GLY A 548 -39.34 -23.72 -30.41
N ALA A 549 -40.29 -22.81 -30.61
CA ALA A 549 -41.41 -22.53 -29.74
C ALA A 549 -42.15 -23.77 -29.21
N ALA A 550 -42.58 -23.66 -27.95
CA ALA A 550 -43.50 -24.60 -27.30
C ALA A 550 -44.77 -24.84 -28.15
N PRO A 551 -45.32 -26.05 -28.07
CA PRO A 551 -46.62 -26.12 -27.43
C PRO A 551 -46.72 -27.24 -26.38
N THR A 552 -47.59 -26.94 -25.42
CA THR A 552 -48.21 -27.77 -24.39
C THR A 552 -48.52 -29.22 -24.81
N THR A 553 -48.24 -30.21 -23.94
CA THR A 553 -49.23 -30.97 -23.12
C THR A 553 -48.62 -32.24 -22.50
N ALA A 554 -48.94 -32.46 -21.22
CA ALA A 554 -49.22 -33.73 -20.52
C ALA A 554 -48.19 -34.89 -20.46
N ALA A 555 -47.66 -35.10 -19.25
CA ALA A 555 -47.55 -36.36 -18.47
C ALA A 555 -47.35 -37.73 -19.16
N ALA A 556 -46.26 -38.42 -18.81
CA ALA A 556 -46.24 -39.83 -18.33
C ALA A 556 -44.84 -40.24 -17.84
N GLU A 557 -44.80 -41.07 -16.80
CA GLU A 557 -43.62 -41.58 -16.07
C GLU A 557 -42.86 -42.74 -16.76
N ALA A 558 -41.56 -42.85 -16.38
CA ALA A 558 -40.69 -44.04 -16.25
C ALA A 558 -40.02 -44.69 -17.51
N PRO A 559 -38.92 -45.46 -17.35
CA PRO A 559 -37.75 -45.35 -16.46
C PRO A 559 -36.39 -45.41 -17.21
N ALA A 560 -35.30 -45.30 -16.45
CA ALA A 560 -33.90 -45.35 -16.89
C ALA A 560 -33.49 -46.63 -17.65
N GLU A 561 -32.70 -46.46 -18.73
CA GLU A 561 -31.73 -47.45 -19.22
C GLU A 561 -30.44 -46.77 -19.68
N ALA A 562 -29.36 -47.53 -19.52
CA ALA A 562 -27.99 -47.09 -19.38
C ALA A 562 -27.23 -46.97 -20.69
N GLY A 563 -26.23 -46.06 -20.67
CA GLY A 563 -24.92 -46.33 -21.24
C GLY A 563 -24.67 -45.91 -22.69
N GLU A 564 -24.11 -44.71 -22.86
CA GLU A 564 -23.09 -44.49 -23.88
C GLU A 564 -21.92 -43.69 -23.27
N PRO A 565 -20.66 -44.11 -23.50
CA PRO A 565 -19.50 -43.47 -22.92
C PRO A 565 -19.23 -42.11 -23.57
N ALA A 566 -18.85 -41.14 -22.74
CA ALA A 566 -18.42 -39.81 -23.19
C ALA A 566 -17.35 -39.93 -24.29
N PRO A 567 -17.48 -39.21 -25.42
CA PRO A 567 -16.47 -39.24 -26.47
C PRO A 567 -15.13 -38.72 -25.94
N ALA A 568 -14.08 -39.48 -26.26
CA ALA A 568 -12.72 -39.29 -25.80
C ALA A 568 -12.22 -37.85 -25.96
N ALA A 569 -11.61 -37.33 -24.89
CA ALA A 569 -10.94 -36.04 -24.83
C ALA A 569 -9.89 -35.91 -25.95
N HIS A 570 -10.12 -34.98 -26.87
CA HIS A 570 -9.09 -34.52 -27.77
C HIS A 570 -8.05 -33.71 -26.97
N SER A 571 -6.82 -34.21 -26.98
CA SER A 571 -5.63 -33.58 -26.39
C SER A 571 -5.12 -32.42 -27.25
N GLU A 572 -5.89 -31.33 -27.39
CA GLU A 572 -5.36 -30.07 -27.89
C GLU A 572 -4.98 -29.20 -26.69
N VAL A 573 -3.67 -28.96 -26.52
CA VAL A 573 -3.13 -28.10 -25.45
C VAL A 573 -3.85 -26.75 -25.50
N GLY A 574 -4.70 -26.49 -24.51
CA GLY A 574 -5.45 -25.23 -24.41
C GLY A 574 -4.51 -24.03 -24.35
N THR A 575 -4.98 -22.88 -24.84
CA THR A 575 -4.23 -21.63 -24.69
C THR A 575 -4.25 -21.24 -23.22
N ALA A 576 -3.06 -21.07 -22.64
CA ALA A 576 -2.91 -20.56 -21.29
C ALA A 576 -3.02 -19.03 -21.31
N PHE A 577 -3.86 -18.49 -20.45
CA PHE A 577 -4.02 -17.05 -20.25
C PHE A 577 -3.63 -16.67 -18.84
N THR A 578 -2.87 -15.60 -18.71
CA THR A 578 -2.58 -14.95 -17.43
C THR A 578 -3.51 -13.76 -17.24
N VAL A 579 -4.12 -13.60 -16.07
CA VAL A 579 -4.95 -12.44 -15.75
C VAL A 579 -4.07 -11.33 -15.21
N VAL A 580 -3.86 -10.28 -16.00
CA VAL A 580 -2.86 -9.24 -15.69
C VAL A 580 -3.44 -8.00 -15.02
N ALA A 581 -4.75 -7.75 -15.18
CA ALA A 581 -5.43 -6.61 -14.58
C ALA A 581 -6.96 -6.81 -14.62
N GLN A 582 -7.69 -5.93 -13.95
CA GLN A 582 -9.14 -5.83 -14.04
C GLN A 582 -9.55 -4.37 -14.23
N LEU A 583 -10.40 -4.06 -15.20
CA LEU A 583 -10.95 -2.71 -15.36
C LEU A 583 -11.96 -2.42 -14.25
N ARG A 584 -11.96 -1.18 -13.76
CA ARG A 584 -12.98 -0.71 -12.82
C ARG A 584 -14.37 -0.74 -13.48
N GLY A 585 -15.40 -1.01 -12.69
CA GLY A 585 -16.76 -1.30 -13.16
C GLY A 585 -17.30 -0.32 -14.20
N THR A 586 -17.13 0.99 -14.00
CA THR A 586 -17.59 2.01 -14.96
C THR A 586 -16.97 1.89 -16.36
N PHE A 587 -15.70 1.50 -16.45
CA PHE A 587 -15.00 1.28 -17.72
C PHE A 587 -15.34 -0.09 -18.31
N ALA A 588 -15.41 -1.12 -17.48
CA ALA A 588 -15.81 -2.47 -17.88
C ALA A 588 -17.21 -2.46 -18.51
N THR A 589 -18.19 -1.82 -17.87
CA THR A 589 -19.57 -1.67 -18.37
C THR A 589 -19.61 -0.94 -19.70
N ARG A 590 -18.77 0.09 -19.91
CA ARG A 590 -18.70 0.80 -21.20
C ARG A 590 -18.30 -0.14 -22.34
N PHE A 591 -17.32 -1.00 -22.13
CA PHE A 591 -16.88 -1.97 -23.15
C PHE A 591 -17.87 -3.12 -23.33
N LEU A 592 -18.52 -3.57 -22.25
CA LEU A 592 -19.63 -4.52 -22.32
C LEU A 592 -20.77 -3.98 -23.20
N LEU A 593 -21.21 -2.73 -22.97
CA LEU A 593 -22.26 -2.09 -23.78
C LEU A 593 -21.83 -1.89 -25.25
N ALA A 594 -20.55 -1.55 -25.48
CA ALA A 594 -20.01 -1.40 -26.83
C ALA A 594 -19.91 -2.74 -27.58
N ALA A 595 -19.65 -3.84 -26.87
CA ALA A 595 -19.67 -5.20 -27.43
C ALA A 595 -21.09 -5.75 -27.60
N GLY A 596 -22.01 -5.33 -26.73
CA GLY A 596 -23.31 -5.96 -26.47
C GLY A 596 -24.53 -5.31 -27.11
N GLN A 597 -24.42 -4.59 -28.25
CA GLN A 597 -25.59 -4.01 -28.94
C GLN A 597 -26.70 -5.03 -29.31
N HIS A 598 -26.55 -6.34 -29.05
CA HIS A 598 -27.58 -7.34 -29.32
C HIS A 598 -27.86 -8.43 -28.26
N LEU A 599 -27.21 -8.49 -27.08
CA LEU A 599 -27.35 -9.69 -26.20
C LEU A 599 -27.35 -9.50 -24.67
N SER A 600 -27.43 -8.29 -24.11
CA SER A 600 -27.55 -8.18 -22.64
C SER A 600 -28.97 -8.53 -22.18
N ARG A 601 -29.17 -9.72 -21.62
CA ARG A 601 -30.36 -10.03 -20.81
C ARG A 601 -30.29 -9.17 -19.54
N VAL A 602 -31.25 -8.27 -19.33
CA VAL A 602 -31.41 -7.55 -18.07
C VAL A 602 -32.32 -8.40 -17.19
N GLY A 603 -31.74 -9.36 -16.46
CA GLY A 603 -32.42 -10.04 -15.36
C GLY A 603 -32.27 -9.19 -14.10
N VAL A 604 -33.39 -8.80 -13.49
CA VAL A 604 -33.41 -8.06 -12.20
C VAL A 604 -33.78 -9.00 -11.04
N ASP A 605 -34.30 -10.19 -11.36
CA ASP A 605 -34.66 -11.20 -10.38
C ASP A 605 -33.44 -12.03 -9.97
N PHE A 606 -33.28 -12.21 -8.66
CA PHE A 606 -32.09 -12.80 -8.04
C PHE A 606 -32.30 -14.25 -7.58
N ILE A 607 -33.54 -14.73 -7.59
CA ILE A 607 -33.96 -16.06 -7.14
C ILE A 607 -34.88 -16.64 -8.23
N ASP A 608 -34.51 -17.79 -8.79
CA ASP A 608 -35.48 -18.66 -9.48
C ASP A 608 -36.22 -19.41 -8.37
N LEU A 609 -37.49 -19.09 -8.15
CA LEU A 609 -38.34 -19.74 -7.14
C LEU A 609 -38.73 -21.15 -7.55
#